data_AF-A0A376VSS6-F1
#
_entry.id   AF-A0A376VSS6-F1
#
_cell.length_a   1.000
_cell.length_b   1.000
_cell.length_c   1.000
_cell.angle_alpha   90.00
_cell.angle_beta   90.00
_cell.angle_gamma   90.00
#
_symmetry.space_group_name_H-M   'P 1'
#
loop_
_entity.id
_entity.type
_entity.pdbx_description
1 polymer ?
#
loop_
_entity_poly.entity_id
_entity_poly.type
_entity_poly.pdbx_seq_one_letter_code
_entity_poly.pdbx_strand_id
1 'polypeptide(L)'
;MAGLIIVGILMTIFQLSSISPNATKEFGLVSSVSVIFTLVPYLYTCAALLLLGHGHFGKARPVYLAVTTIAFLYCIWAVVGSGAKEVMWSFVTLMVITAMYALNYNRLHKNPYPLDAPISKD
;
A
#
# COMPACT_ATOMS: atom_id res chain seq x y z
N MET A 1 -5.33 22.04 -2.95
CA MET A 1 -5.52 22.34 -4.39
C MET A 1 -4.43 21.72 -5.27
N ALA A 2 -3.14 21.86 -4.94
CA ALA A 2 -2.03 21.31 -5.74
C ALA A 2 -2.17 19.80 -6.05
N GLY A 3 -2.52 18.97 -5.06
CA GLY A 3 -2.70 17.53 -5.27
C GLY A 3 -3.80 17.18 -6.30
N LEU A 4 -4.93 17.90 -6.29
CA LEU A 4 -6.03 17.66 -7.23
C LEU A 4 -5.61 17.98 -8.67
N ILE A 5 -4.87 19.07 -8.87
CA ILE A 5 -4.35 19.48 -10.18
C ILE A 5 -3.35 18.44 -10.72
N ILE A 6 -2.43 17.97 -9.88
CA ILE A 6 -1.44 16.94 -10.24
C ILE A 6 -2.16 15.65 -10.68
N VAL A 7 -3.16 15.22 -9.90
CA VAL A 7 -3.95 14.03 -10.23
C VAL A 7 -4.71 14.22 -11.55
N GLY A 8 -5.31 15.39 -11.79
CA GLY A 8 -6.01 15.69 -13.04
C GLY A 8 -5.10 15.62 -14.28
N ILE A 9 -3.87 16.16 -14.18
CA ILE A 9 -2.88 16.09 -15.25
C ILE A 9 -2.47 14.63 -15.52
N LEU A 10 -2.18 13.86 -14.46
CA LEU A 10 -1.83 12.43 -14.57
C LEU A 10 -2.95 11.62 -15.23
N MET A 11 -4.21 11.81 -14.81
CA MET A 11 -5.36 11.13 -15.40
C MET A 11 -5.49 11.42 -16.90
N THR A 12 -5.25 12.67 -17.30
CA THR A 12 -5.30 13.08 -18.72
C THR A 12 -4.22 12.39 -19.54
N ILE A 13 -2.98 12.32 -19.03
CA ILE A 13 -1.86 11.63 -19.71
C ILE A 13 -2.16 10.13 -19.88
N PHE A 14 -2.62 9.47 -18.83
CA PHE A 14 -2.96 8.05 -18.90
C PHE A 14 -4.13 7.76 -19.84
N GLN A 15 -5.11 8.66 -19.92
CA GLN A 15 -6.23 8.54 -20.87
C GLN A 15 -5.77 8.64 -22.33
N LEU A 16 -4.83 9.53 -22.64
CA LEU A 16 -4.24 9.60 -23.99
C LEU A 16 -3.42 8.35 -24.33
N SER A 17 -2.81 7.73 -23.31
CA SER A 17 -2.07 6.49 -23.47
C SER A 17 -2.96 5.30 -23.81
N SER A 18 -4.28 5.35 -23.55
CA SER A 18 -5.18 4.24 -23.84
C SER A 18 -5.82 4.27 -25.24
N ILE A 19 -5.39 5.17 -26.14
CA ILE A 19 -5.99 5.35 -27.48
C ILE A 19 -5.66 4.19 -28.45
N SER A 20 -4.49 3.56 -28.28
CA SER A 20 -4.06 2.44 -29.13
C SER A 20 -4.47 1.10 -28.51
N PRO A 21 -4.97 0.11 -29.29
CA PRO A 21 -5.36 -1.21 -28.78
C PRO A 21 -4.27 -1.95 -28.01
N ASN A 22 -2.99 -1.72 -28.36
CA ASN A 22 -1.87 -2.30 -27.62
C ASN A 22 -1.69 -1.64 -26.26
N ALA A 23 -1.81 -0.31 -26.22
CA ALA A 23 -1.62 0.47 -25.00
C ALA A 23 -2.82 0.36 -24.04
N THR A 24 -4.04 0.15 -24.56
CA THR A 24 -5.22 -0.19 -23.74
C THR A 24 -5.02 -1.49 -22.96
N LYS A 25 -4.39 -2.52 -23.55
CA LYS A 25 -4.12 -3.79 -22.86
C LYS A 25 -3.16 -3.62 -21.69
N GLU A 26 -2.08 -2.85 -21.89
CA GLU A 26 -1.12 -2.54 -20.83
C GLU A 26 -1.77 -1.68 -19.73
N PHE A 27 -2.62 -0.72 -20.10
CA PHE A 27 -3.38 0.05 -19.13
C PHE A 27 -4.35 -0.82 -18.30
N GLY A 28 -4.96 -1.84 -18.92
CA GLY A 28 -5.78 -2.82 -18.22
C GLY A 28 -5.01 -3.54 -17.10
N LEU A 29 -3.77 -3.96 -17.36
CA LEU A 29 -2.92 -4.57 -16.34
C LEU A 29 -2.63 -3.59 -15.20
N VAL A 30 -2.29 -2.34 -15.51
CA VAL A 30 -2.04 -1.29 -14.51
C VAL A 30 -3.30 -1.03 -13.67
N SER A 31 -4.47 -1.03 -14.29
CA SER A 31 -5.75 -0.86 -13.59
C SER A 31 -6.01 -2.02 -12.62
N SER A 32 -5.80 -3.27 -13.01
CA SER A 32 -5.96 -4.40 -12.10
C SER A 32 -4.98 -4.34 -10.92
N VAL A 33 -3.71 -4.02 -11.18
CA VAL A 33 -2.68 -3.84 -10.14
C VAL A 33 -3.10 -2.76 -9.14
N SER A 34 -3.75 -1.69 -9.61
CA SER A 34 -4.24 -0.61 -8.74
C SER A 34 -5.32 -1.08 -7.76
N VAL A 35 -6.17 -2.03 -8.15
CA VAL A 35 -7.19 -2.62 -7.26
C VAL A 35 -6.52 -3.39 -6.13
N ILE A 36 -5.48 -4.17 -6.42
CA ILE A 36 -4.70 -4.88 -5.39
C ILE A 36 -4.08 -3.88 -4.40
N PHE A 37 -3.61 -2.71 -4.85
CA PHE A 37 -3.09 -1.69 -3.94
C PHE A 37 -4.13 -1.14 -2.97
N THR A 38 -5.42 -1.20 -3.28
CA THR A 38 -6.46 -0.80 -2.33
C THR A 38 -6.63 -1.81 -1.18
N LEU A 39 -6.21 -3.06 -1.37
CA LEU A 39 -6.28 -4.09 -0.33
C LEU A 39 -5.19 -3.94 0.73
N VAL A 40 -4.02 -3.39 0.36
CA VAL A 40 -2.91 -3.13 1.30
C VAL A 40 -3.33 -2.21 2.46
N PRO A 41 -3.92 -1.01 2.23
CA PRO A 41 -4.39 -0.16 3.32
C PRO A 41 -5.57 -0.79 4.10
N TYR A 42 -6.39 -1.65 3.49
CA TYR A 42 -7.42 -2.39 4.23
C TYR A 42 -6.81 -3.36 5.24
N LEU A 43 -5.76 -4.09 4.86
CA LEU A 43 -5.01 -4.96 5.78
C LEU A 43 -4.37 -4.17 6.92
N TYR A 44 -3.72 -3.04 6.60
CA TYR A 44 -3.13 -2.17 7.63
C TYR A 44 -4.18 -1.57 8.57
N THR A 45 -5.36 -1.23 8.06
CA THR A 45 -6.45 -0.71 8.90
C THR A 45 -7.00 -1.79 9.84
N CYS A 46 -7.12 -3.03 9.37
CA CYS A 46 -7.50 -4.18 10.20
C CYS A 46 -6.47 -4.41 11.32
N ALA A 47 -5.17 -4.41 10.98
CA ALA A 47 -4.10 -4.52 11.96
C ALA A 47 -4.12 -3.35 12.96
N ALA A 48 -4.27 -2.12 12.48
CA ALA A 48 -4.33 -0.92 13.31
C ALA A 48 -5.51 -0.95 14.28
N LEU A 49 -6.68 -1.43 13.85
CA LEU A 49 -7.84 -1.57 14.74
C LEU A 49 -7.50 -2.47 15.93
N LEU A 50 -6.90 -3.65 15.69
CA LEU A 50 -6.54 -4.57 16.77
C LEU A 50 -5.38 -4.06 17.63
N LEU A 51 -4.35 -3.47 17.02
CA LEU A 51 -3.16 -3.01 17.73
C LEU A 51 -3.40 -1.72 18.52
N LEU A 52 -4.14 -0.76 17.98
CA LEU A 52 -4.39 0.54 18.63
C LEU A 52 -5.70 0.54 19.42
N GLY A 53 -6.71 -0.23 18.99
CA GLY A 53 -8.05 -0.24 19.56
C GLY A 53 -8.27 -1.23 20.72
N HIS A 54 -7.32 -2.12 21.03
CA HIS A 54 -7.51 -3.19 22.02
C HIS A 54 -7.98 -2.73 23.41
N GLY A 55 -7.58 -1.53 23.85
CA GLY A 55 -8.01 -0.92 25.11
C GLY A 55 -9.47 -0.43 25.11
N HIS A 56 -10.09 -0.26 23.94
CA HIS A 56 -11.42 0.32 23.77
C HIS A 56 -12.52 -0.72 23.52
N PHE A 57 -12.17 -2.00 23.37
CA PHE A 57 -13.15 -3.04 22.98
C PHE A 57 -14.04 -3.53 24.13
N GLY A 58 -13.61 -3.37 25.39
CA GLY A 58 -14.34 -3.83 26.56
C GLY A 58 -14.81 -5.29 26.43
N LYS A 59 -16.08 -5.55 26.75
CA LYS A 59 -16.71 -6.88 26.64
C LYS A 59 -16.99 -7.33 25.20
N ALA A 60 -16.95 -6.41 24.23
CA ALA A 60 -17.21 -6.70 22.82
C ALA A 60 -15.96 -7.14 22.05
N ARG A 61 -14.80 -7.27 22.72
CA ARG A 61 -13.55 -7.78 22.15
C ARG A 61 -13.69 -9.01 21.24
N PRO A 62 -14.44 -10.09 21.59
CA PRO A 62 -14.57 -11.24 20.69
C PRO A 62 -15.28 -10.88 19.37
N VAL A 63 -16.20 -9.92 19.39
CA VAL A 63 -16.89 -9.45 18.17
C VAL A 63 -15.93 -8.69 17.27
N TYR A 64 -15.16 -7.75 17.83
CA TYR A 64 -14.13 -7.04 17.06
C TYR A 64 -13.11 -7.99 16.45
N LEU A 65 -12.64 -8.99 17.21
CA LEU A 65 -11.75 -10.02 16.69
C LEU A 65 -12.40 -10.79 15.52
N ALA A 66 -13.63 -11.28 15.68
CA ALA A 66 -14.31 -12.01 14.62
C ALA A 66 -14.48 -11.18 13.34
N VAL A 67 -14.94 -9.93 13.47
CA VAL A 67 -15.13 -9.01 12.33
C VAL A 67 -13.80 -8.71 11.64
N THR A 68 -12.74 -8.41 12.41
CA THR A 68 -11.43 -8.13 11.83
C THR A 68 -10.82 -9.37 11.16
N THR A 69 -11.01 -10.56 11.72
CA THR A 69 -10.58 -11.81 11.08
C THR A 69 -11.30 -12.04 9.75
N ILE A 70 -12.62 -11.80 9.69
CA ILE A 70 -13.38 -11.89 8.43
C ILE A 70 -12.85 -10.88 7.40
N ALA A 71 -12.57 -9.64 7.81
CA ALA A 71 -12.01 -8.62 6.93
C ALA A 71 -10.60 -8.99 6.41
N PHE A 72 -9.76 -9.61 7.26
CA PHE A 72 -8.47 -10.16 6.84
C PHE A 72 -8.64 -11.27 5.80
N LEU A 73 -9.53 -12.23 6.07
CA LEU A 73 -9.82 -13.33 5.14
C LEU A 73 -10.32 -12.81 3.80
N TYR A 74 -11.18 -11.79 3.79
CA TYR A 74 -11.64 -11.14 2.57
C TYR A 74 -10.49 -10.57 1.75
N CYS A 75 -9.59 -9.80 2.37
CA CYS A 75 -8.45 -9.19 1.68
C CYS A 75 -7.50 -10.25 1.13
N ILE A 76 -7.20 -11.30 1.91
CA ILE A 76 -6.34 -12.41 1.49
C ILE A 76 -6.99 -13.16 0.33
N TRP A 77 -8.28 -13.48 0.44
CA TRP A 77 -9.02 -14.19 -0.61
C TRP A 77 -9.07 -13.41 -1.91
N ALA A 78 -9.24 -12.09 -1.85
CA ALA A 78 -9.20 -11.23 -3.04
C ALA A 78 -7.84 -11.29 -3.77
N VAL A 79 -6.73 -11.31 -3.03
CA VAL A 79 -5.38 -11.48 -3.62
C VAL A 79 -5.19 -12.89 -4.18
N VAL A 80 -5.66 -13.93 -3.48
CA VAL A 80 -5.59 -15.32 -3.94
C VAL A 80 -6.39 -15.52 -5.24
N GLY A 81 -7.52 -14.83 -5.40
CA GLY A 81 -8.32 -14.85 -6.63
C GLY A 81 -7.82 -13.95 -7.75
N SER A 82 -6.78 -13.14 -7.53
CA SER A 82 -6.23 -12.21 -8.52
C SER A 82 -5.27 -12.90 -9.49
N GLY A 83 -5.02 -12.27 -10.65
CA GLY A 83 -4.07 -12.82 -11.62
C GLY A 83 -2.63 -12.81 -11.10
N ALA A 84 -1.88 -13.90 -11.29
CA ALA A 84 -0.49 -13.99 -10.83
C ALA A 84 0.40 -12.85 -11.33
N LYS A 85 0.18 -12.39 -12.57
CA LYS A 85 0.90 -11.26 -13.16
C LYS A 85 0.62 -9.95 -12.43
N GLU A 86 -0.63 -9.73 -12.04
CA GLU A 86 -1.06 -8.52 -11.32
C GLU A 86 -0.44 -8.49 -9.92
N VAL A 87 -0.51 -9.61 -9.18
CA VAL A 87 0.11 -9.76 -7.85
C VAL A 87 1.62 -9.55 -7.92
N MET A 88 2.29 -10.10 -8.93
CA MET A 88 3.73 -9.91 -9.14
C MET A 88 4.07 -8.42 -9.32
N TRP A 89 3.36 -7.71 -10.19
CA TRP A 89 3.60 -6.28 -10.41
C TRP A 89 3.29 -5.44 -9.17
N SER A 90 2.22 -5.77 -8.43
CA SER A 90 1.95 -5.15 -7.13
C SER A 90 3.12 -5.31 -6.16
N PHE A 91 3.70 -6.49 -6.08
CA PHE A 91 4.87 -6.76 -5.24
C PHE A 91 6.10 -5.96 -5.68
N VAL A 92 6.39 -5.92 -6.98
CA VAL A 92 7.50 -5.12 -7.54
C VAL A 92 7.34 -3.64 -7.19
N THR A 93 6.14 -3.07 -7.33
CA THR A 93 5.90 -1.68 -6.96
C THR A 93 6.10 -1.44 -5.46
N LEU A 94 5.72 -2.37 -4.58
CA LEU A 94 6.00 -2.24 -3.15
C LEU A 94 7.50 -2.16 -2.88
N MET A 95 8.32 -2.98 -3.55
CA MET A 95 9.78 -2.89 -3.44
C MET A 95 10.31 -1.53 -3.90
N VAL A 96 9.78 -1.01 -5.01
CA VAL A 96 10.15 0.33 -5.51
C VAL A 96 9.77 1.42 -4.51
N ILE A 97 8.58 1.36 -3.91
CA ILE A 97 8.14 2.31 -2.88
C ILE A 97 9.08 2.27 -1.68
N THR A 98 9.45 1.08 -1.21
CA THR A 98 10.39 0.91 -0.08
C THR A 98 11.77 1.46 -0.41
N ALA A 99 12.29 1.20 -1.61
CA ALA A 99 13.57 1.74 -2.06
C ALA A 99 13.53 3.27 -2.16
N MET A 100 12.48 3.83 -2.74
CA MET A 100 12.27 5.28 -2.82
C MET A 100 12.17 5.91 -1.42
N TYR A 101 11.48 5.27 -0.48
CA TYR A 101 11.40 5.75 0.89
C TYR A 101 12.79 5.82 1.53
N ALA A 102 13.57 4.75 1.42
CA ALA A 102 14.93 4.71 1.96
C ALA A 102 15.83 5.79 1.33
N LEU A 103 15.79 5.95 0.01
CA LEU A 103 16.63 6.92 -0.70
C LEU A 103 16.26 8.38 -0.37
N ASN A 104 14.97 8.70 -0.28
CA ASN A 104 14.52 10.08 -0.06
C ASN A 104 14.51 10.48 1.42
N TYR A 105 14.28 9.53 2.34
CA TYR A 105 14.11 9.82 3.76
C TYR A 105 15.25 9.34 4.66
N ASN A 106 16.38 8.84 4.12
CA ASN A 106 17.50 8.31 4.93
C ASN A 106 17.99 9.23 6.06
N ARG A 107 17.95 10.56 5.88
CA ARG A 107 18.38 11.55 6.88
C ARG A 107 17.24 12.09 7.74
N LEU A 108 16.00 11.91 7.31
CA LEU A 108 14.81 12.44 7.96
C LEU A 108 14.09 11.38 8.82
N HIS A 109 14.32 10.11 8.52
CA HIS A 109 13.68 8.99 9.20
C HIS A 109 14.17 8.86 10.64
N LYS A 110 13.22 8.74 11.57
CA LYS A 110 13.51 8.51 12.99
C LYS A 110 13.58 7.01 13.25
N ASN A 111 14.78 6.50 13.49
CA ASN A 111 14.98 5.09 13.82
C ASN A 111 14.42 4.78 15.21
N PRO A 112 13.61 3.71 15.38
CA PRO A 112 13.15 3.27 16.70
C PRO A 112 14.31 2.92 17.65
N TYR A 113 15.42 2.43 17.08
CA TYR A 113 16.66 2.11 17.79
C TYR A 113 17.84 2.75 17.02
N PRO A 114 18.21 4.00 17.32
CA PRO A 114 19.30 4.70 16.63
C PRO A 114 20.67 4.15 17.06
N LEU A 115 21.63 4.14 16.12
CA LEU A 115 23.03 3.90 16.45
C LEU A 115 23.63 5.13 17.13
N ASP A 116 24.58 4.89 18.03
CA ASP A 116 25.37 5.97 18.62
C ASP A 116 26.09 6.76 17.52
N ALA A 117 26.29 8.05 17.77
CA ALA A 117 27.04 8.90 16.86
C ALA A 117 28.44 8.29 16.64
N PRO A 118 28.96 8.31 15.40
CA PRO A 118 30.31 7.81 15.14
C PRO A 118 31.30 8.60 16.01
N ILE A 119 32.16 7.88 16.74
CA ILE A 119 33.22 8.47 17.56
C ILE A 119 34.08 9.32 16.62
N SER A 120 34.14 10.64 16.89
CA SER A 120 35.04 11.56 16.17
C SER A 120 36.45 10.99 16.26
N LYS A 121 37.00 10.52 15.14
CA LYS A 121 38.42 10.25 15.04
C LYS A 121 39.07 11.60 14.73
N ASP A 122 39.37 12.32 15.80
CA ASP A 122 40.35 13.41 15.77
C ASP A 122 41.74 12.83 15.47
#